data_AF-A0A959GFH5-F1
#
_entry.id   AF-A0A959GFH5-F1
#
_cell.length_a   1.000
_cell.length_b   1.000
_cell.length_c   1.000
_cell.angle_alpha   90.00
_cell.angle_beta   90.00
_cell.angle_gamma   90.00
#
_symmetry.space_group_name_H-M   'P 1'
#
loop_
_entity.id
_entity.type
_entity.pdbx_description
1 polymer ?
#
loop_
_entity_poly.entity_id
_entity_poly.type
_entity_poly.pdbx_seq_one_letter_code
_entity_poly.pdbx_strand_id
1 'polypeptide(L)'
;MAINEEKGRQLLLRSLEESLSAEEQAELLAALAGSENLRREQQQLGKMRSLLANLQPPTAPDFPDRLMIQLRERQQEARIITWVTRVAAAGLLIVALALLNLYWTEGSLDTDTILGLESLSPNDALTLMDY
;
A
#
# COMPACT_ATOMS: atom_id res chain seq x y z
N MET A 1 -29.09 -41.11 -10.47
CA MET A 1 -29.53 -40.18 -9.40
C MET A 1 -28.38 -39.67 -8.53
N ALA A 2 -27.33 -40.47 -8.24
CA ALA A 2 -26.21 -40.07 -7.38
C ALA A 2 -25.35 -38.88 -7.87
N ILE A 3 -25.24 -38.67 -9.20
CA ILE A 3 -24.39 -37.60 -9.77
C ILE A 3 -24.92 -36.20 -9.42
N ASN A 4 -26.25 -36.05 -9.28
CA ASN A 4 -26.87 -34.75 -8.97
C ASN A 4 -26.70 -34.36 -7.50
N GLU A 5 -26.60 -35.36 -6.62
CA GLU A 5 -26.45 -35.15 -5.18
C GLU A 5 -25.03 -34.67 -4.83
N GLU A 6 -24.01 -35.26 -5.46
CA GLU A 6 -22.61 -34.84 -5.27
C GLU A 6 -22.37 -33.41 -5.78
N LYS A 7 -22.95 -33.06 -6.93
CA LYS A 7 -22.86 -31.69 -7.48
C LYS A 7 -23.59 -30.68 -6.58
N GLY A 8 -24.78 -31.03 -6.09
CA GLY A 8 -25.52 -30.21 -5.12
C GLY A 8 -24.74 -30.00 -3.82
N ARG A 9 -24.03 -31.03 -3.36
CA ARG A 9 -23.16 -30.94 -2.17
C ARG A 9 -21.97 -30.02 -2.37
N GLN A 10 -21.30 -30.10 -3.53
CA GLN A 10 -20.19 -29.21 -3.86
C GLN A 10 -20.63 -27.75 -3.94
N LEU A 11 -21.79 -27.48 -4.56
CA LEU A 11 -22.38 -26.13 -4.59
C LEU A 11 -22.74 -25.65 -3.17
N LEU A 12 -23.27 -26.53 -2.32
CA LEU A 12 -23.58 -26.21 -0.93
C LEU A 12 -22.33 -25.80 -0.16
N LEU A 13 -21.25 -26.57 -0.26
CA LEU A 13 -19.98 -26.26 0.40
C LEU A 13 -19.38 -24.95 -0.12
N ARG A 14 -19.36 -24.77 -1.44
CA ARG A 14 -18.86 -23.52 -2.06
C ARG A 14 -19.67 -22.30 -1.62
N SER A 15 -20.98 -22.43 -1.40
CA SER A 15 -21.83 -21.35 -0.88
C SER A 15 -21.47 -20.88 0.54
N LEU A 16 -20.71 -21.69 1.30
CA LEU A 16 -20.24 -21.33 2.63
C LEU A 16 -18.97 -20.47 2.57
N GLU A 17 -18.15 -20.66 1.54
CA GLU A 17 -16.87 -19.98 1.36
C GLU A 17 -16.99 -18.73 0.48
N GLU A 18 -17.82 -18.80 -0.57
CA GLU A 18 -17.94 -17.79 -1.62
C GLU A 18 -19.42 -17.46 -1.91
N SER A 19 -19.69 -16.24 -2.39
CA SER A 19 -20.98 -15.90 -2.97
C SER A 19 -21.19 -16.61 -4.30
N LEU A 20 -22.10 -17.59 -4.33
CA LEU A 20 -22.53 -18.23 -5.57
C LEU A 20 -23.25 -17.24 -6.50
N SER A 21 -23.07 -17.43 -7.80
CA SER A 21 -23.85 -16.72 -8.84
C SER A 21 -25.34 -17.08 -8.77
N ALA A 22 -26.19 -16.25 -9.38
CA ALA A 22 -27.64 -16.47 -9.38
C ALA A 22 -28.04 -17.81 -10.05
N GLU A 23 -27.29 -18.24 -11.07
CA GLU A 23 -27.51 -19.51 -11.77
C GLU A 23 -27.15 -20.71 -10.89
N GLU A 24 -25.99 -20.65 -10.20
CA GLU A 24 -25.56 -21.70 -9.27
C GLU A 24 -26.47 -21.80 -8.04
N GLN A 25 -27.04 -20.69 -7.58
CA GLN A 25 -28.06 -20.70 -6.52
C GLN A 25 -29.34 -21.39 -6.96
N ALA A 26 -29.81 -21.12 -8.19
CA ALA A 26 -30.98 -21.80 -8.73
C ALA A 26 -30.74 -23.31 -8.87
N GLU A 27 -29.53 -23.71 -9.31
CA GLU A 27 -29.13 -25.12 -9.41
C GLU A 27 -29.05 -25.80 -8.03
N LEU A 28 -28.50 -25.12 -7.02
CA LEU A 28 -28.47 -25.59 -5.63
C LEU A 28 -29.89 -25.76 -5.05
N LEU A 29 -30.80 -24.82 -5.31
CA LEU A 29 -32.20 -24.90 -4.88
C LEU A 29 -32.93 -26.08 -5.53
N ALA A 30 -32.69 -26.33 -6.81
CA ALA A 30 -33.22 -27.51 -7.51
C ALA A 30 -32.68 -28.81 -6.89
N ALA A 31 -31.38 -28.88 -6.58
CA ALA A 31 -30.76 -30.03 -5.93
C ALA A 31 -31.29 -30.26 -4.50
N LEU A 32 -31.51 -29.20 -3.73
CA LEU A 32 -32.11 -29.24 -2.39
C LEU A 32 -33.58 -29.69 -2.41
N ALA A 33 -34.34 -29.31 -3.44
CA ALA A 33 -35.71 -29.80 -3.61
C ALA A 33 -35.75 -31.30 -3.91
N GLY A 34 -34.72 -31.83 -4.58
CA GLY A 34 -34.62 -33.23 -4.99
C GLY A 34 -34.02 -34.19 -3.96
N SER A 35 -33.28 -33.72 -2.95
CA SER A 35 -32.67 -34.58 -1.93
C SER A 35 -32.98 -34.11 -0.50
N GLU A 36 -33.55 -35.01 0.31
CA GLU A 36 -33.74 -34.77 1.73
C GLU A 36 -32.42 -34.79 2.52
N ASN A 37 -31.41 -35.52 2.03
CA ASN A 37 -30.11 -35.61 2.68
C ASN A 37 -29.37 -34.27 2.60
N LEU A 38 -29.36 -33.63 1.42
CA LEU A 38 -28.79 -32.30 1.22
C LEU A 38 -29.47 -31.23 2.09
N ARG A 39 -30.80 -31.29 2.27
CA ARG A 39 -31.51 -30.39 3.19
C ARG A 39 -31.08 -30.56 4.64
N ARG A 40 -30.85 -31.80 5.09
CA ARG A 40 -30.34 -32.06 6.45
C ARG A 40 -28.92 -31.53 6.62
N GLU A 41 -28.04 -31.74 5.64
CA GLU A 41 -26.67 -31.22 5.65
C GLU A 41 -26.66 -29.69 5.70
N GLN A 42 -27.49 -29.02 4.88
CA GLN A 42 -27.66 -27.56 4.92
C GLN A 42 -28.07 -27.05 6.31
N GLN A 43 -29.04 -27.71 6.95
CA GLN A 43 -29.51 -27.33 8.27
C GLN A 43 -28.44 -27.54 9.35
N GLN A 44 -27.67 -28.63 9.28
CA GLN A 44 -26.56 -28.88 10.21
C GLN A 44 -25.47 -27.81 10.09
N LEU A 45 -25.07 -27.49 8.86
CA LEU A 45 -24.08 -26.45 8.59
C LEU A 45 -24.57 -25.07 9.03
N GLY A 46 -25.85 -24.77 8.82
CA GLY A 46 -26.49 -23.55 9.34
C GLY A 46 -26.46 -23.45 10.87
N LYS A 47 -26.73 -24.56 11.58
CA LYS A 47 -26.63 -24.63 13.05
C LYS A 47 -25.19 -24.45 13.54
N MET A 48 -24.21 -25.08 12.88
CA MET A 48 -22.80 -24.90 13.25
C MET A 48 -22.36 -23.45 13.08
N ARG A 49 -22.77 -22.82 11.97
CA ARG A 49 -22.47 -21.41 11.70
C ARG A 49 -23.09 -20.48 12.75
N SER A 50 -24.32 -20.73 13.18
CA SER A 50 -24.94 -19.90 14.23
C SER A 50 -24.29 -20.11 15.60
N LEU A 51 -23.89 -21.33 15.93
CA LEU A 51 -23.11 -21.61 17.15
C LEU A 51 -21.75 -20.90 17.12
N LEU A 52 -21.04 -20.93 15.98
CA LEU A 52 -19.79 -20.21 15.78
C LEU A 52 -19.97 -18.69 15.86
N ALA A 53 -21.05 -18.16 15.30
CA ALA A 53 -21.37 -16.73 15.40
C ALA A 53 -21.62 -16.31 16.85
N ASN A 54 -22.25 -17.17 17.67
CA ASN A 54 -22.48 -16.92 19.09
C ASN A 54 -21.19 -17.03 19.94
N LEU A 55 -20.15 -17.72 19.45
CA LEU A 55 -18.84 -17.78 20.08
C LEU A 55 -17.97 -16.55 19.76
N GLN A 56 -18.32 -15.80 18.72
CA GLN A 56 -17.59 -14.59 18.35
C GLN A 56 -17.94 -13.51 19.39
N PRO A 57 -16.97 -13.01 20.17
CA PRO A 57 -17.24 -11.97 21.14
C PRO A 57 -17.83 -10.76 20.41
N PRO A 58 -18.79 -10.04 21.02
CA PRO A 58 -19.34 -8.84 20.40
C PRO A 58 -18.17 -7.93 20.05
N THR A 59 -18.00 -7.67 18.76
CA THR A 59 -17.01 -6.74 18.25
C THR A 59 -17.17 -5.45 19.04
N ALA A 60 -16.11 -4.97 19.68
CA ALA A 60 -16.19 -3.76 20.48
C ALA A 60 -16.86 -2.66 19.64
N PRO A 61 -17.84 -1.93 20.18
CA PRO A 61 -18.66 -0.99 19.40
C PRO A 61 -17.80 0.05 18.64
N ASP A 62 -16.63 0.38 19.19
CA ASP A 62 -15.70 1.35 18.63
C ASP A 62 -14.70 0.76 17.61
N PHE A 63 -14.74 -0.54 17.35
CA PHE A 63 -13.81 -1.21 16.43
C PHE A 63 -13.85 -0.65 15.01
N PRO A 64 -15.04 -0.39 14.39
CA PRO A 64 -15.10 0.21 13.07
C PRO A 64 -14.49 1.61 13.04
N ASP A 65 -14.73 2.41 14.09
CA ASP A 65 -14.20 3.77 14.19
C ASP A 65 -12.67 3.76 14.32
N ARG A 66 -12.12 2.86 15.14
CA ARG A 66 -10.66 2.69 15.29
C ARG A 66 -9.99 2.26 14.00
N LEU A 67 -10.62 1.37 13.22
CA LEU A 67 -10.11 0.95 11.92
C LEU A 67 -10.12 2.11 10.90
N MET A 68 -11.19 2.91 10.88
CA MET A 68 -11.30 4.05 9.98
C MET A 68 -10.26 5.13 10.27
N ILE A 69 -9.95 5.36 11.55
CA ILE A 69 -8.88 6.27 11.96
C ILE A 69 -7.52 5.76 11.47
N GLN A 70 -7.20 4.49 11.74
CA GLN A 70 -5.92 3.89 11.30
C GLN A 70 -5.74 3.88 9.78
N LEU A 71 -6.81 3.62 9.02
CA LEU A 71 -6.78 3.67 7.55
C LEU A 71 -6.52 5.09 7.04
N ARG A 72 -7.14 6.09 7.66
CA ARG A 72 -6.97 7.50 7.28
C ARG A 72 -5.56 8.00 7.60
N GLU A 73 -5.00 7.63 8.75
CA GLU A 73 -3.62 7.98 9.14
C GLU A 73 -2.60 7.40 8.15
N ARG A 74 -2.72 6.12 7.79
CA ARG A 74 -1.83 5.48 6.81
C ARG A 74 -1.89 6.13 5.41
N GLN A 75 -3.08 6.56 4.97
CA GLN A 75 -3.20 7.29 3.69
C GLN A 75 -2.56 8.68 3.74
N GLN A 76 -2.61 9.37 4.89
CA GLN A 76 -1.99 10.68 5.04
C GLN A 76 -0.45 10.61 5.08
N GLU A 77 0.11 9.62 5.79
CA GLU A 77 1.57 9.40 5.84
C GLU A 77 2.16 9.14 4.44
N ALA A 78 1.51 8.28 3.65
CA ALA A 78 1.93 8.01 2.27
C ALA A 78 1.93 9.28 1.39
N ARG A 79 0.97 10.18 1.61
CA ARG A 79 0.91 11.45 0.88
C ARG A 79 2.03 12.39 1.28
N ILE A 80 2.31 12.56 2.58
CA ILE A 80 3.34 13.49 3.08
C ILE A 80 4.75 13.09 2.58
N ILE A 81 5.07 11.80 2.58
CA ILE A 81 6.39 11.30 2.14
C ILE A 81 6.68 11.67 0.68
N THR A 82 5.67 11.66 -0.19
CA THR A 82 5.85 12.00 -1.62
C THR A 82 6.09 13.48 -1.89
N TRP A 83 5.58 14.38 -1.03
CA TRP A 83 5.80 15.83 -1.19
C TRP A 83 7.20 16.22 -0.72
N VAL A 84 7.65 15.67 0.41
CA VAL A 84 8.98 15.95 0.95
C VAL A 84 10.09 15.47 0.00
N THR A 85 9.95 14.28 -0.58
CA THR A 85 10.92 13.77 -1.57
C THR A 85 10.96 14.61 -2.85
N ARG A 86 9.81 15.13 -3.31
CA ARG A 86 9.75 16.02 -4.48
C ARG A 86 10.43 17.37 -4.22
N VAL A 87 10.24 17.95 -3.04
CA VAL A 87 10.90 19.22 -2.66
C VAL A 87 12.40 19.04 -2.49
N ALA A 88 12.83 17.95 -1.83
CA ALA A 88 14.25 17.63 -1.68
C ALA A 88 14.94 17.38 -3.04
N ALA A 89 14.27 16.66 -3.95
CA ALA A 89 14.78 16.42 -5.30
C ALA A 89 14.91 17.72 -6.13
N ALA A 90 13.95 18.65 -6.00
CA ALA A 90 14.03 19.95 -6.65
C ALA A 90 15.19 20.80 -6.11
N GLY A 91 15.40 20.80 -4.78
CA GLY A 91 16.53 21.49 -4.16
C GLY A 91 17.88 20.93 -4.61
N LEU A 92 18.01 19.59 -4.67
CA LEU A 92 19.22 18.92 -5.15
C LEU A 92 19.53 19.30 -6.61
N LEU A 93 18.51 19.39 -7.47
CA LEU A 93 18.69 19.81 -8.87
C LEU A 93 19.19 21.25 -9.01
N ILE A 94 18.69 22.17 -8.20
CA ILE A 94 19.14 23.58 -8.22
C ILE A 94 20.61 23.66 -7.82
N VAL A 95 21.01 22.96 -6.75
CA VAL A 95 22.42 22.92 -6.31
C VAL A 95 23.30 22.28 -7.38
N ALA A 96 22.87 21.17 -7.98
CA ALA A 96 23.61 20.51 -9.05
C ALA A 96 23.77 21.40 -10.29
N LEU A 97 22.73 22.14 -10.68
CA LEU A 97 22.76 23.09 -11.79
C LEU A 97 23.70 24.26 -11.50
N ALA A 98 23.71 24.78 -10.27
CA ALA A 98 24.62 25.83 -9.86
C ALA A 98 26.08 25.38 -9.94
N LEU A 99 26.38 24.17 -9.44
CA LEU A 99 27.73 23.59 -9.52
C LEU A 99 28.15 23.31 -10.97
N LEU A 100 27.24 22.84 -11.81
CA LEU A 100 27.50 22.60 -13.23
C LEU A 100 27.78 23.91 -13.98
N ASN A 101 27.04 24.97 -13.67
CA ASN A 101 27.24 26.30 -14.25
C ASN A 101 28.59 26.90 -13.84
N LEU A 102 28.98 26.75 -12.58
CA LEU A 102 30.29 27.16 -12.08
C LEU A 102 31.42 26.41 -12.80
N TYR A 103 31.30 25.09 -12.92
CA TYR A 103 32.27 24.26 -13.62
C TYR A 103 32.45 24.65 -15.10
N TRP A 104 31.36 25.00 -15.79
CA TRP A 104 31.46 25.47 -17.18
C TRP A 104 32.07 26.86 -17.33
N THR A 105 31.89 27.72 -16.34
CA THR A 105 32.37 29.11 -16.41
C THR A 105 33.86 29.18 -16.06
N GLU A 106 34.31 28.42 -15.06
CA GLU A 106 35.67 28.51 -14.51
C GLU A 106 36.56 27.31 -14.90
N GLY A 107 35.98 26.23 -15.45
CA GLY A 107 36.71 25.06 -15.92
C GLY A 107 37.28 24.16 -14.82
N SER A 108 37.20 24.56 -13.54
CA SER A 108 37.65 23.81 -12.37
C SER A 108 36.69 24.03 -11.20
N LEU A 109 36.38 22.97 -10.46
CA LEU A 109 35.69 23.04 -9.17
C LEU A 109 36.75 23.07 -8.07
N ASP A 110 37.54 24.13 -8.02
CA ASP A 110 38.52 24.31 -6.95
C ASP A 110 37.85 24.94 -5.73
N THR A 111 38.17 24.44 -4.54
CA THR A 111 37.56 24.94 -3.28
C THR A 111 37.83 26.43 -3.05
N ASP A 112 38.93 26.95 -3.60
CA ASP A 112 39.32 28.35 -3.49
C ASP A 112 38.43 29.28 -4.32
N THR A 113 37.90 28.83 -5.46
CA THR A 113 36.98 29.63 -6.28
C THR A 113 35.57 29.65 -5.69
N ILE A 114 35.13 28.54 -5.09
CA ILE A 114 33.85 28.46 -4.36
C ILE A 114 33.84 29.39 -3.13
N LEU A 115 35.01 29.65 -2.52
CA LEU A 115 35.18 30.56 -1.38
C LEU A 115 35.49 32.01 -1.80
N GLY A 116 35.64 32.31 -3.09
CA GLY A 116 35.94 33.64 -3.61
C GLY A 116 37.37 34.13 -3.29
N LEU A 117 38.33 33.20 -3.13
CA LEU A 117 39.73 33.50 -2.78
C LEU A 117 40.63 33.79 -4.00
N GLU A 118 40.03 34.04 -5.17
CA GLU A 118 40.71 34.23 -6.47
C GLU A 118 41.75 35.37 -6.49
N SER A 119 41.80 36.23 -5.46
CA SER A 119 42.70 37.40 -5.41
C SER A 119 44.05 37.18 -4.70
N LEU A 120 44.42 35.96 -4.33
CA LEU A 120 45.74 35.69 -3.74
C LEU A 120 46.58 34.79 -4.65
N SER A 121 46.90 35.34 -5.83
CA SER A 121 48.01 34.86 -6.63
C SER A 121 49.30 34.92 -5.79
N PRO A 122 50.10 33.84 -5.71
CA PRO A 122 51.37 33.83 -4.96
C PRO A 122 52.37 34.89 -5.42
N ASN A 123 52.17 35.49 -6.60
CA ASN A 123 52.99 36.60 -7.10
C ASN A 123 52.75 37.93 -6.36
N ASP A 124 51.58 38.15 -5.75
CA ASP A 124 51.29 39.39 -4.99
C ASP A 124 51.87 39.34 -3.56
N ALA A 125 52.13 38.15 -3.04
CA ALA A 125 52.82 37.98 -1.76
C ALA A 125 54.34 38.25 -1.86
N LEU A 126 54.91 38.16 -3.06
CA LEU A 126 56.33 38.42 -3.33
C LEU A 126 56.65 39.90 -3.52
N THR A 127 55.71 40.71 -4.01
CA THR A 127 55.89 42.17 -4.17
C THR A 127 55.75 42.94 -2.85
N LEU A 128 55.10 42.36 -1.84
CA LEU A 128 54.92 42.96 -0.51
C LEU A 128 56.07 42.68 0.46
N MET A 129 57.03 41.81 0.09
CA MET A 129 58.18 41.46 0.91
C MET A 129 59.48 42.18 0.53
N ASP A 130 59.44 43.00 -0.54
CA ASP A 130 60.62 43.70 -1.09
C ASP A 130 60.51 45.24 -0.99
N TYR A 131 59.80 45.75 0.03
CA TYR A 131 59.82 47.18 0.39
C TYR A 131 59.99 47.38 1.90
#